data_AF-A0A957F511-F1
#
_entry.id   AF-A0A957F511-F1
#
_cell.length_a   1.000
_cell.length_b   1.000
_cell.length_c   1.000
_cell.angle_alpha   90.00
_cell.angle_beta   90.00
_cell.angle_gamma   90.00
#
_symmetry.space_group_name_H-M   'P 1'
#
loop_
_entity.id
_entity.type
_entity.pdbx_description
1 polymer ?
#
loop_
_entity_poly.entity_id
_entity_poly.type
_entity_poly.pdbx_seq_one_letter_code
_entity_poly.pdbx_strand_id
1 'polypeptide(L)'
;MPFQVAINRKYQDKVKPGDGRFWDFNMSFQNETLTLPDFLVAVVQGHAWTAPHRHERHHRPRRDNPDYHTSFRVKANVTGSQLLALDSDTEDERSSFAALLADPFIGRHAAIIHASASSTWSRPRSRVIFLLDEMLSPEEYELALQALLFRYPFCDQSVKHAAAVFYGAQDCAYCLLRHVLPVAVLRDQIIRPYQNHLQQDAQLRDAARARRLADARTVDTPPADQVLAYVQHTWESLLDELAATSPGLGLRHSLLFAGALQLASLYSAPWLTDEARRRLSNFEDDLYAAALQNSYVADYGEEDAWRTIENGADIGQGRPYDEPTWLAPKDYFHIGDAVEAVIHGDVVAQGRIRRFRERVHWEYELDSSPFTWFARNLLRR
;
A
#
# COMPACT_ATOMS: atom_id res chain seq x y z
N MET A 1 -17.83 -23.52 25.26
CA MET A 1 -18.43 -23.09 24.00
C MET A 1 -17.58 -23.63 22.86
N PRO A 2 -18.16 -24.39 21.92
CA PRO A 2 -17.48 -24.76 20.69
C PRO A 2 -17.44 -23.58 19.71
N PHE A 3 -16.40 -23.50 18.89
CA PHE A 3 -16.23 -22.50 17.83
C PHE A 3 -15.51 -23.12 16.63
N GLN A 4 -15.64 -22.49 15.46
CA GLN A 4 -14.95 -22.93 14.24
C GLN A 4 -13.55 -22.32 14.13
N VAL A 5 -12.58 -23.15 13.74
CA VAL A 5 -11.20 -22.74 13.45
C VAL A 5 -10.60 -23.66 12.40
N ALA A 6 -9.75 -23.14 11.52
CA ALA A 6 -9.03 -23.97 10.56
C ALA A 6 -7.67 -24.39 11.15
N ILE A 7 -7.44 -25.70 11.32
CA ILE A 7 -6.19 -26.25 11.87
C ILE A 7 -5.40 -27.00 10.80
N ASN A 8 -4.10 -26.82 10.79
CA ASN A 8 -3.19 -27.65 10.00
C ASN A 8 -2.64 -28.80 10.85
N ARG A 9 -3.29 -29.96 10.78
CA ARG A 9 -2.85 -31.17 11.49
C ARG A 9 -1.63 -31.85 10.87
N LYS A 10 -1.28 -31.50 9.64
CA LYS A 10 -0.21 -32.14 8.86
C LYS A 10 1.18 -31.61 9.21
N TYR A 11 1.28 -30.33 9.57
CA TYR A 11 2.56 -29.68 9.87
C TYR A 11 2.55 -29.11 11.30
N GLN A 12 3.67 -29.31 12.01
CA GLN A 12 3.91 -28.81 13.37
C GLN A 12 5.04 -27.76 13.43
N ASP A 13 5.80 -27.61 12.33
CA ASP A 13 6.87 -26.62 12.19
C ASP A 13 6.40 -25.38 11.42
N LYS A 14 7.10 -24.26 11.60
CA LYS A 14 6.87 -23.03 10.83
C LYS A 14 7.24 -23.24 9.36
N VAL A 15 6.23 -23.30 8.48
CA VAL A 15 6.41 -23.36 7.02
C VAL A 15 6.35 -21.94 6.44
N LYS A 16 7.43 -21.49 5.80
CA LYS A 16 7.55 -20.10 5.29
C LYS A 16 7.36 -20.04 3.78
N PRO A 17 6.97 -18.88 3.22
CA PRO A 17 7.05 -18.64 1.78
C PRO A 17 8.46 -18.97 1.26
N GLY A 18 8.54 -19.69 0.13
CA GLY A 18 9.79 -20.18 -0.44
C GLY A 18 10.16 -21.62 -0.02
N ASP A 19 9.53 -22.17 1.01
CA ASP A 19 9.61 -23.61 1.31
C ASP A 19 8.83 -24.41 0.26
N GLY A 20 9.41 -25.50 -0.26
CA GLY A 20 8.72 -26.37 -1.23
C GLY A 20 7.41 -26.97 -0.70
N ARG A 21 7.27 -27.06 0.62
CA ARG A 21 6.05 -27.52 1.32
C ARG A 21 4.98 -26.43 1.43
N PHE A 22 5.31 -25.17 1.16
CA PHE A 22 4.42 -24.04 1.42
C PHE A 22 3.08 -24.17 0.68
N TRP A 23 3.10 -24.70 -0.55
CA TRP A 23 1.87 -24.89 -1.30
C TRP A 23 0.93 -25.91 -0.60
N ASP A 24 1.43 -27.12 -0.37
CA ASP A 24 0.70 -28.18 0.33
C ASP A 24 0.25 -27.76 1.75
N PHE A 25 1.09 -27.01 2.48
CA PHE A 25 0.74 -26.40 3.77
C PHE A 25 -0.51 -25.52 3.68
N ASN A 26 -0.63 -24.68 2.65
CA ASN A 26 -1.80 -23.82 2.46
C ASN A 26 -3.05 -24.57 1.96
N MET A 27 -2.92 -25.84 1.59
CA MET A 27 -4.01 -26.73 1.16
C MET A 27 -4.49 -27.68 2.26
N SER A 28 -3.71 -27.86 3.31
CA SER A 28 -3.94 -28.93 4.30
C SER A 28 -4.62 -28.47 5.59
N PHE A 29 -5.05 -27.21 5.66
CA PHE A 29 -5.90 -26.75 6.75
C PHE A 29 -7.28 -27.42 6.66
N GLN A 30 -7.86 -27.74 7.81
CA GLN A 30 -9.21 -28.30 7.91
C GLN A 30 -10.03 -27.45 8.89
N ASN A 31 -11.24 -27.07 8.50
CA ASN A 31 -12.17 -26.43 9.40
C ASN A 31 -12.66 -27.43 10.44
N GLU A 32 -12.31 -27.20 11.70
CA GLU A 32 -12.72 -28.01 12.85
C GLU A 32 -13.62 -27.19 13.77
N THR A 33 -14.52 -27.87 14.48
CA THR A 33 -15.29 -27.27 15.59
C THR A 33 -14.67 -27.74 16.89
N LEU A 34 -14.02 -26.82 17.61
CA LEU A 34 -13.24 -27.15 18.81
C LEU A 34 -13.75 -26.38 20.03
N THR A 35 -13.53 -26.96 21.22
CA THR A 35 -13.60 -26.20 22.46
C THR A 35 -12.26 -25.50 22.73
N LEU A 36 -12.26 -24.49 23.61
CA LEU A 36 -11.02 -23.77 23.94
C LEU A 36 -9.91 -24.70 24.48
N PRO A 37 -10.18 -25.69 25.36
CA PRO A 37 -9.19 -26.70 25.72
C PRO A 37 -8.66 -27.53 24.54
N ASP A 38 -9.53 -28.02 23.64
CA ASP A 38 -9.09 -28.83 22.50
C ASP A 38 -8.25 -28.01 21.51
N PHE A 39 -8.63 -26.74 21.32
CA PHE A 39 -7.85 -25.79 20.54
C PHE A 39 -6.46 -25.54 21.17
N LEU A 40 -6.39 -25.35 22.49
CA LEU A 40 -5.11 -25.23 23.19
C LEU A 40 -4.24 -26.47 23.00
N VAL A 41 -4.82 -27.69 23.06
CA VAL A 41 -4.09 -28.94 22.77
C VAL A 41 -3.45 -28.88 21.38
N ALA A 42 -4.19 -28.43 20.36
CA ALA A 42 -3.62 -28.27 19.02
C ALA A 42 -2.47 -27.25 18.98
N VAL A 43 -2.62 -26.12 19.67
CA VAL A 43 -1.59 -25.06 19.76
C VAL A 43 -0.31 -25.57 20.44
N VAL A 44 -0.41 -26.27 21.56
CA VAL A 44 0.76 -26.79 22.29
C VAL A 44 1.38 -28.03 21.65
N GLN A 45 0.71 -28.64 20.68
CA GLN A 45 1.26 -29.66 19.79
C GLN A 45 1.99 -29.05 18.58
N GLY A 46 2.08 -27.72 18.48
CA GLY A 46 2.78 -27.03 17.39
C GLY A 46 1.93 -26.78 16.14
N HIS A 47 0.65 -27.16 16.12
CA HIS A 47 -0.16 -27.01 14.92
C HIS A 47 -0.41 -25.54 14.57
N ALA A 48 -0.30 -25.22 13.28
CA ALA A 48 -0.68 -23.92 12.76
C ALA A 48 -2.20 -23.81 12.66
N TRP A 49 -2.71 -22.60 12.80
CA TRP A 49 -4.14 -22.30 12.71
C TRP A 49 -4.41 -20.97 12.00
N THR A 50 -5.62 -20.85 11.46
CA THR A 50 -6.10 -19.65 10.76
C THR A 50 -7.62 -19.57 10.85
N ALA A 51 -8.21 -18.51 10.29
CA ALA A 51 -9.65 -18.36 10.22
C ALA A 51 -10.27 -19.50 9.35
N PRO A 52 -11.47 -19.98 9.70
CA PRO A 52 -12.25 -20.86 8.83
C PRO A 52 -12.36 -20.30 7.41
N HIS A 53 -12.21 -21.18 6.42
CA HIS A 53 -12.23 -20.78 5.02
C HIS A 53 -12.76 -21.87 4.10
N ARG A 54 -13.27 -21.49 2.94
CA ARG A 54 -13.71 -22.41 1.89
C ARG A 54 -12.51 -23.13 1.27
N HIS A 55 -12.69 -24.40 0.91
CA HIS A 55 -11.71 -25.18 0.16
C HIS A 55 -11.95 -25.05 -1.35
N GLU A 56 -11.96 -23.80 -1.82
CA GLU A 56 -12.16 -23.44 -3.22
C GLU A 56 -10.84 -22.91 -3.80
N ARG A 57 -10.51 -23.32 -5.02
CA ARG A 57 -9.34 -22.78 -5.73
C ARG A 57 -9.83 -21.77 -6.74
N HIS A 58 -9.28 -20.57 -6.70
CA HIS A 58 -9.59 -19.52 -7.66
C HIS A 58 -8.62 -19.60 -8.82
N HIS A 59 -9.12 -19.60 -10.05
CA HIS A 59 -8.25 -19.46 -11.22
C HIS A 59 -7.63 -18.05 -11.19
N ARG A 60 -6.30 -17.98 -11.30
CA ARG A 60 -5.54 -16.74 -11.25
C ARG A 60 -4.34 -16.84 -12.19
N PRO A 61 -4.55 -16.73 -13.51
CA PRO A 61 -3.51 -16.96 -14.52
C PRO A 61 -2.22 -16.16 -14.25
N ARG A 62 -1.06 -16.74 -14.58
CA ARG A 62 0.27 -16.10 -14.52
C ARG A 62 1.05 -16.38 -15.82
N ARG A 63 2.13 -15.63 -16.11
CA ARG A 63 2.98 -15.75 -17.33
C ARG A 63 3.39 -17.17 -17.60
N ASP A 64 3.95 -17.71 -16.56
CA ASP A 64 4.68 -18.96 -16.50
C ASP A 64 3.71 -20.09 -16.19
N ASN A 65 2.47 -19.75 -15.83
CA ASN A 65 1.42 -20.70 -15.50
C ASN A 65 0.02 -20.10 -15.73
N PRO A 66 -0.47 -20.07 -16.99
CA PRO A 66 -1.83 -19.59 -17.32
C PRO A 66 -2.93 -20.38 -16.60
N ASP A 67 -2.64 -21.61 -16.20
CA ASP A 67 -3.56 -22.47 -15.45
C ASP A 67 -3.33 -22.38 -13.92
N TYR A 68 -2.64 -21.35 -13.44
CA TYR A 68 -2.41 -21.17 -12.01
C TYR A 68 -3.74 -21.01 -11.27
N HIS A 69 -3.84 -21.73 -10.16
CA HIS A 69 -4.97 -21.65 -9.26
C HIS A 69 -4.46 -21.43 -7.84
N THR A 70 -5.17 -20.61 -7.07
CA THR A 70 -4.79 -20.25 -5.71
C THR A 70 -4.85 -21.42 -4.73
N SER A 71 -4.28 -21.18 -3.55
CA SER A 71 -4.55 -21.95 -2.34
C SER A 71 -5.97 -21.85 -1.83
N PHE A 72 -6.37 -22.86 -1.05
CA PHE A 72 -7.56 -22.78 -0.23
C PHE A 72 -7.42 -21.65 0.79
N ARG A 73 -6.28 -21.54 1.47
CA ARG A 73 -6.01 -20.40 2.36
C ARG A 73 -5.69 -19.14 1.55
N VAL A 74 -6.71 -18.37 1.21
CA VAL A 74 -6.65 -17.01 0.66
C VAL A 74 -7.75 -16.16 1.29
N LYS A 75 -7.60 -14.83 1.28
CA LYS A 75 -8.59 -13.91 1.91
C LYS A 75 -10.01 -14.13 1.37
N ALA A 76 -10.14 -14.32 0.05
CA ALA A 76 -11.43 -14.52 -0.62
C ALA A 76 -12.20 -15.77 -0.13
N ASN A 77 -11.52 -16.73 0.49
CA ASN A 77 -12.14 -17.94 1.02
C ASN A 77 -12.53 -17.82 2.48
N VAL A 78 -12.05 -16.83 3.24
CA VAL A 78 -12.34 -16.71 4.67
C VAL A 78 -13.84 -16.50 4.87
N THR A 79 -14.44 -17.28 5.76
CA THR A 79 -15.89 -17.21 6.04
C THR A 79 -16.23 -16.38 7.28
N GLY A 80 -15.23 -16.04 8.09
CA GLY A 80 -15.34 -15.29 9.33
C GLY A 80 -14.48 -15.92 10.43
N SER A 81 -14.50 -15.37 11.64
CA SER A 81 -13.75 -15.95 12.77
C SER A 81 -14.31 -15.53 14.13
N GLN A 82 -14.20 -16.44 15.11
CA GLN A 82 -14.36 -16.14 16.55
C GLN A 82 -13.03 -15.99 17.27
N LEU A 83 -11.90 -16.19 16.60
CA LEU A 83 -10.58 -16.02 17.17
C LEU A 83 -9.92 -14.78 16.59
N LEU A 84 -9.43 -13.90 17.46
CA LEU A 84 -8.48 -12.83 17.13
C LEU A 84 -7.14 -13.17 17.79
N ALA A 85 -6.02 -12.82 17.17
CA ALA A 85 -4.73 -12.97 17.81
C ALA A 85 -3.75 -11.82 17.51
N LEU A 86 -2.86 -11.61 18.47
CA LEU A 86 -1.71 -10.72 18.39
C LEU A 86 -0.43 -11.56 18.43
N ASP A 87 0.55 -11.23 17.60
CA ASP A 87 1.90 -11.81 17.66
C ASP A 87 2.86 -10.78 18.27
N SER A 88 3.15 -10.92 19.57
CA SER A 88 4.07 -10.05 20.31
C SER A 88 5.47 -10.63 20.24
N ASP A 89 6.26 -10.12 19.31
CA ASP A 89 7.63 -10.58 19.02
C ASP A 89 8.66 -9.46 19.22
N THR A 90 8.52 -8.69 20.32
CA THR A 90 9.43 -7.58 20.64
C THR A 90 10.75 -8.03 21.23
N GLU A 91 10.83 -9.29 21.66
CA GLU A 91 12.00 -9.88 22.34
C GLU A 91 12.42 -9.16 23.63
N ASP A 92 11.53 -8.35 24.20
CA ASP A 92 11.71 -7.62 25.45
C ASP A 92 10.49 -7.79 26.38
N GLU A 93 10.52 -7.18 27.56
CA GLU A 93 9.50 -7.36 28.59
C GLU A 93 8.06 -7.16 28.11
N ARG A 94 7.82 -6.35 27.07
CA ARG A 94 6.47 -6.13 26.50
C ARG A 94 5.84 -7.41 25.95
N SER A 95 6.66 -8.35 25.51
CA SER A 95 6.24 -9.67 25.03
C SER A 95 6.22 -10.74 26.12
N SER A 96 6.54 -10.39 27.37
CA SER A 96 6.44 -11.31 28.51
C SER A 96 4.99 -11.54 28.92
N PHE A 97 4.70 -12.71 29.50
CA PHE A 97 3.36 -13.01 30.02
C PHE A 97 2.93 -12.01 31.09
N ALA A 98 3.84 -11.60 31.97
CA ALA A 98 3.54 -10.66 33.04
C ALA A 98 3.09 -9.31 32.50
N ALA A 99 3.81 -8.75 31.52
CA ALA A 99 3.43 -7.47 30.91
C ALA A 99 2.11 -7.56 30.14
N LEU A 100 1.91 -8.64 29.38
CA LEU A 100 0.67 -8.85 28.62
C LEU A 100 -0.54 -9.05 29.55
N LEU A 101 -0.40 -9.78 30.66
CA LEU A 101 -1.46 -9.95 31.65
C LEU A 101 -1.74 -8.67 32.46
N ALA A 102 -0.76 -7.78 32.59
CA ALA A 102 -0.94 -6.49 33.25
C ALA A 102 -1.70 -5.47 32.37
N ASP A 103 -1.75 -5.66 31.04
CA ASP A 103 -2.59 -4.82 30.18
C ASP A 103 -4.08 -5.04 30.53
N PRO A 104 -4.85 -3.98 30.84
CA PRO A 104 -6.21 -4.12 31.35
C PRO A 104 -7.18 -4.81 30.40
N PHE A 105 -6.95 -4.73 29.09
CA PHE A 105 -7.84 -5.34 28.11
C PHE A 105 -7.42 -6.79 27.82
N ILE A 106 -6.13 -7.04 27.62
CA ILE A 106 -5.60 -8.41 27.46
C ILE A 106 -5.90 -9.24 28.71
N GLY A 107 -5.52 -8.76 29.90
CA GLY A 107 -5.72 -9.49 31.15
C GLY A 107 -7.19 -9.84 31.44
N ARG A 108 -8.14 -9.00 30.99
CA ARG A 108 -9.58 -9.21 31.19
C ARG A 108 -10.24 -10.06 30.10
N HIS A 109 -9.72 -10.05 28.87
CA HIS A 109 -10.45 -10.59 27.71
C HIS A 109 -9.70 -11.65 26.92
N ALA A 110 -8.38 -11.81 27.10
CA ALA A 110 -7.64 -12.88 26.42
C ALA A 110 -8.11 -14.26 26.90
N ALA A 111 -8.24 -15.18 25.95
CA ALA A 111 -8.61 -16.57 26.21
C ALA A 111 -7.38 -17.43 26.48
N ILE A 112 -6.32 -17.23 25.70
CA ILE A 112 -5.03 -17.93 25.79
C ILE A 112 -3.90 -16.92 25.59
N ILE A 113 -2.81 -17.09 26.34
CA ILE A 113 -1.51 -16.53 26.00
C ILE A 113 -0.53 -17.70 25.92
N HIS A 114 0.28 -17.79 24.87
CA HIS A 114 1.28 -18.84 24.76
C HIS A 114 2.60 -18.30 24.21
N ALA A 115 3.71 -18.91 24.61
CA ALA A 115 5.02 -18.58 24.09
C ALA A 115 5.16 -19.08 22.64
N SER A 116 5.90 -18.36 21.82
CA SER A 116 6.25 -18.83 20.48
C SER A 116 7.37 -19.88 20.55
N ALA A 117 7.53 -20.68 19.49
CA ALA A 117 8.56 -21.74 19.45
C ALA A 117 10.00 -21.22 19.59
N SER A 118 10.25 -19.96 19.24
CA SER A 118 11.58 -19.32 19.37
C SER A 118 11.70 -18.41 20.59
N SER A 119 10.73 -18.43 21.49
CA SER A 119 10.75 -17.63 22.72
C SER A 119 11.76 -18.20 23.72
N THR A 120 12.50 -17.32 24.38
CA THR A 120 13.34 -17.68 25.53
C THR A 120 13.03 -16.74 26.70
N TRP A 121 13.51 -17.08 27.91
CA TRP A 121 13.36 -16.20 29.07
C TRP A 121 13.97 -14.81 28.87
N SER A 122 15.10 -14.71 28.16
CA SER A 122 15.79 -13.44 27.90
C SER A 122 15.29 -12.70 26.66
N ARG A 123 14.55 -13.37 25.77
CA ARG A 123 13.96 -12.82 24.54
C ARG A 123 12.53 -13.34 24.41
N PRO A 124 11.61 -12.88 25.28
CA PRO A 124 10.25 -13.40 25.31
C PRO A 124 9.50 -13.03 24.04
N ARG A 125 8.70 -13.98 23.54
CA ARG A 125 7.83 -13.84 22.38
C ARG A 125 6.54 -14.58 22.66
N SER A 126 5.41 -13.90 22.55
CA SER A 126 4.13 -14.45 22.98
C SER A 126 3.03 -14.15 21.97
N ARG A 127 2.08 -15.07 21.86
CA ARG A 127 0.83 -14.85 21.14
C ARG A 127 -0.30 -14.71 22.13
N VAL A 128 -1.09 -13.66 21.96
CA VAL A 128 -2.32 -13.42 22.72
C VAL A 128 -3.48 -13.79 21.83
N ILE A 129 -4.37 -14.66 22.29
CA ILE A 129 -5.54 -15.13 21.55
C ILE A 129 -6.79 -14.74 22.33
N PHE A 130 -7.72 -14.07 21.65
CA PHE A 130 -9.04 -13.75 22.15
C PHE A 130 -10.07 -14.69 21.51
N LEU A 131 -11.01 -15.19 22.31
CA LEU A 131 -12.18 -15.93 21.84
C LEU A 131 -13.40 -15.01 21.95
N LEU A 132 -14.15 -14.87 20.87
CA LEU A 132 -15.36 -14.06 20.78
C LEU A 132 -16.61 -14.89 21.08
N ASP A 133 -17.63 -14.25 21.67
CA ASP A 133 -18.96 -14.85 21.90
C ASP A 133 -19.78 -15.00 20.61
N GLU A 134 -19.43 -14.26 19.57
CA GLU A 134 -20.07 -14.31 18.25
C GLU A 134 -19.02 -14.34 17.13
N MET A 135 -19.37 -14.94 15.99
CA MET A 135 -18.52 -14.98 14.80
C MET A 135 -18.61 -13.66 14.05
N LEU A 136 -17.47 -13.04 13.77
CA LEU A 136 -17.39 -11.85 12.92
C LEU A 136 -17.47 -12.23 11.44
N SER A 137 -18.06 -11.36 10.61
CA SER A 137 -17.94 -11.46 9.16
C SER A 137 -16.48 -11.27 8.72
N PRO A 138 -16.08 -11.71 7.51
CA PRO A 138 -14.72 -11.52 7.02
C PRO A 138 -14.22 -10.07 7.06
N GLU A 139 -15.08 -9.12 6.69
CA GLU A 139 -14.76 -7.69 6.65
C GLU A 139 -14.60 -7.12 8.06
N GLU A 140 -15.52 -7.44 8.97
CA GLU A 140 -15.46 -7.00 10.36
C GLU A 140 -14.27 -7.63 11.10
N TYR A 141 -13.95 -8.89 10.79
CA TYR A 141 -12.79 -9.59 11.31
C TYR A 141 -11.47 -8.93 10.90
N GLU A 142 -11.30 -8.57 9.62
CA GLU A 142 -10.11 -7.86 9.15
C GLU A 142 -10.00 -6.46 9.80
N LEU A 143 -11.12 -5.75 9.94
CA LEU A 143 -11.16 -4.48 10.65
C LEU A 143 -10.79 -4.62 12.14
N ALA A 144 -11.25 -5.68 12.80
CA ALA A 144 -10.92 -5.96 14.21
C ALA A 144 -9.43 -6.26 14.40
N LEU A 145 -8.81 -7.02 13.48
CA LEU A 145 -7.36 -7.27 13.50
C LEU A 145 -6.56 -5.98 13.34
N GLN A 146 -6.95 -5.11 12.40
CA GLN A 146 -6.31 -3.81 12.19
C GLN A 146 -6.46 -2.91 13.42
N ALA A 147 -7.66 -2.85 14.02
CA ALA A 147 -7.93 -2.06 15.20
C ALA A 147 -7.14 -2.55 16.43
N LEU A 148 -7.01 -3.87 16.60
CA LEU A 148 -6.14 -4.46 17.63
C LEU A 148 -4.67 -4.06 17.42
N LEU A 149 -4.15 -4.16 16.19
CA LEU A 149 -2.77 -3.79 15.89
C LEU A 149 -2.52 -2.28 15.98
N PHE A 150 -3.54 -1.45 15.75
CA PHE A 150 -3.48 -0.02 16.05
C PHE A 150 -3.34 0.25 17.55
N ARG A 151 -4.10 -0.48 18.38
CA ARG A 151 -4.00 -0.39 19.85
C ARG A 151 -2.66 -0.93 20.37
N TYR A 152 -2.12 -1.97 19.74
CA TYR A 152 -0.89 -2.65 20.11
C TYR A 152 0.16 -2.56 18.99
N PRO A 153 0.74 -1.37 18.72
CA PRO A 153 1.60 -1.14 17.57
C PRO A 153 2.94 -1.87 17.62
N PHE A 154 3.30 -2.43 18.78
CA PHE A 154 4.52 -3.23 18.96
C PHE A 154 4.36 -4.68 18.51
N CYS A 155 3.14 -5.14 18.23
CA CYS A 155 2.90 -6.48 17.69
C CYS A 155 3.21 -6.54 16.18
N ASP A 156 3.45 -7.75 15.66
CA ASP A 156 3.73 -7.97 14.24
C ASP A 156 2.57 -7.48 13.36
N GLN A 157 2.86 -6.49 12.51
CA GLN A 157 1.87 -5.85 11.66
C GLN A 157 1.50 -6.69 10.42
N SER A 158 2.18 -7.81 10.18
CA SER A 158 1.92 -8.71 9.05
C SER A 158 0.61 -9.50 9.19
N VAL A 159 0.06 -9.62 10.41
CA VAL A 159 -1.15 -10.42 10.70
C VAL A 159 -2.46 -9.62 10.60
N LYS A 160 -2.43 -8.40 10.04
CA LYS A 160 -3.58 -7.47 9.95
C LYS A 160 -4.68 -7.87 8.95
N HIS A 161 -4.76 -9.13 8.56
CA HIS A 161 -5.66 -9.58 7.49
C HIS A 161 -6.32 -10.92 7.75
N ALA A 162 -7.48 -11.15 7.14
CA ALA A 162 -8.34 -12.30 7.45
C ALA A 162 -7.67 -13.67 7.24
N ALA A 163 -6.80 -13.80 6.24
CA ALA A 163 -6.09 -15.06 5.97
C ALA A 163 -4.82 -15.26 6.82
N ALA A 164 -4.57 -14.47 7.87
CA ALA A 164 -3.34 -14.57 8.66
C ALA A 164 -3.19 -15.96 9.30
N VAL A 165 -1.96 -16.47 9.35
CA VAL A 165 -1.64 -17.76 9.97
C VAL A 165 -0.88 -17.53 11.25
N PHE A 166 -1.32 -18.20 12.30
CA PHE A 166 -0.63 -18.25 13.57
C PHE A 166 -0.09 -19.66 13.79
N TYR A 167 1.08 -19.76 14.40
CA TYR A 167 1.72 -21.03 14.67
C TYR A 167 1.61 -21.36 16.15
N GLY A 168 1.17 -22.60 16.42
CA GLY A 168 1.40 -23.23 17.70
C GLY A 168 2.89 -23.39 18.00
N ALA A 169 3.18 -23.87 19.21
CA ALA A 169 4.54 -24.16 19.64
C ALA A 169 4.54 -25.39 20.52
N GLN A 170 5.34 -26.39 20.12
CA GLN A 170 5.44 -27.64 20.84
C GLN A 170 6.01 -27.41 22.24
N ASP A 171 5.35 -28.01 23.26
CA ASP A 171 5.76 -27.97 24.66
C ASP A 171 6.01 -26.55 25.20
N CYS A 172 5.32 -25.55 24.64
CA CYS A 172 5.49 -24.16 25.02
C CYS A 172 4.84 -23.84 26.38
N ALA A 173 5.37 -22.82 27.06
CA ALA A 173 4.67 -22.22 28.18
C ALA A 173 3.37 -21.54 27.70
N TYR A 174 2.31 -21.63 28.50
CA TYR A 174 1.02 -20.99 28.19
C TYR A 174 0.26 -20.60 29.46
N CYS A 175 -0.70 -19.70 29.29
CA CYS A 175 -1.74 -19.35 30.24
C CYS A 175 -3.11 -19.57 29.58
N LEU A 176 -3.93 -20.45 30.16
CA LEU A 176 -5.32 -20.65 29.75
C LEU A 176 -6.24 -19.85 30.67
N LEU A 177 -6.68 -18.68 30.20
CA LEU A 177 -7.49 -17.72 30.97
C LEU A 177 -8.99 -17.99 30.87
N ARG A 178 -9.43 -18.62 29.78
CA ARG A 178 -10.84 -19.00 29.53
C ARG A 178 -11.82 -17.82 29.46
N HIS A 179 -11.32 -16.59 29.32
CA HIS A 179 -12.18 -15.45 29.07
C HIS A 179 -12.76 -15.51 27.66
N VAL A 180 -13.95 -14.93 27.52
CA VAL A 180 -14.60 -14.67 26.24
C VAL A 180 -14.72 -13.15 26.13
N LEU A 181 -14.31 -12.60 24.99
CA LEU A 181 -14.43 -11.19 24.66
C LEU A 181 -15.78 -10.97 23.96
N PRO A 182 -16.73 -10.26 24.60
CA PRO A 182 -17.98 -9.96 23.93
C PRO A 182 -17.76 -9.10 22.69
N VAL A 183 -18.37 -9.44 21.56
CA VAL A 183 -18.26 -8.66 20.31
C VAL A 183 -18.73 -7.22 20.52
N ALA A 184 -19.74 -7.00 21.38
CA ALA A 184 -20.14 -5.64 21.76
C ALA A 184 -19.00 -4.84 22.41
N VAL A 185 -18.20 -5.48 23.27
CA VAL A 185 -17.04 -4.86 23.92
C VAL A 185 -15.91 -4.62 22.92
N LEU A 186 -15.65 -5.58 22.02
CA LEU A 186 -14.69 -5.43 20.93
C LEU A 186 -15.06 -4.23 20.04
N ARG A 187 -16.32 -4.12 19.64
CA ARG A 187 -16.83 -3.03 18.81
C ARG A 187 -16.63 -1.68 19.49
N ASP A 188 -17.01 -1.57 20.76
CA ASP A 188 -16.98 -0.31 21.50
C ASP A 188 -15.56 0.13 21.89
N GLN A 189 -14.71 -0.79 22.37
CA GLN A 189 -13.40 -0.44 22.95
C GLN A 189 -12.21 -0.59 22.01
N ILE A 190 -12.38 -1.27 20.87
CA ILE A 190 -11.29 -1.54 19.91
C ILE A 190 -11.64 -0.97 18.54
N ILE A 191 -12.75 -1.41 17.94
CA ILE A 191 -13.10 -1.05 16.55
C ILE A 191 -13.50 0.42 16.44
N ARG A 192 -14.42 0.90 17.28
CA ARG A 192 -14.91 2.29 17.21
C ARG A 192 -13.79 3.33 17.40
N PRO A 193 -12.87 3.22 18.39
CA PRO A 193 -11.74 4.13 18.49
C PRO A 193 -10.87 4.16 17.23
N TYR A 194 -10.62 3.00 16.61
CA TYR A 194 -9.87 2.92 15.37
C TYR A 194 -10.61 3.58 14.20
N GLN A 195 -11.91 3.34 14.05
CA GLN A 195 -12.72 4.01 13.03
C GLN A 195 -12.76 5.53 13.21
N ASN A 196 -12.90 6.01 14.45
CA ASN A 196 -12.85 7.44 14.74
C ASN A 196 -11.49 8.04 14.36
N HIS A 197 -10.39 7.33 14.64
CA HIS A 197 -9.06 7.74 14.20
C HIS A 197 -8.97 7.81 12.66
N LEU A 198 -9.44 6.80 11.94
CA LEU A 198 -9.46 6.82 10.47
C LEU A 198 -10.27 7.99 9.90
N GLN A 199 -11.41 8.31 10.53
CA GLN A 199 -12.24 9.46 10.15
C GLN A 199 -11.54 10.80 10.43
N GLN A 200 -10.91 10.94 11.60
CA GLN A 200 -10.13 12.14 11.93
C GLN A 200 -8.96 12.32 10.97
N ASP A 201 -8.23 11.26 10.65
CA ASP A 201 -7.13 11.28 9.69
C ASP A 201 -7.61 11.63 8.27
N ALA A 202 -8.79 11.17 7.88
CA ALA A 202 -9.43 11.59 6.62
C ALA A 202 -9.76 13.09 6.66
N GLN A 203 -10.41 13.57 7.72
CA GLN A 203 -10.75 14.99 7.88
C GLN A 203 -9.53 15.90 7.92
N LEU A 204 -8.45 15.49 8.61
CA LEU A 204 -7.20 16.24 8.64
C LEU A 204 -6.56 16.33 7.25
N ARG A 205 -6.59 15.24 6.48
CA ARG A 205 -6.11 15.23 5.09
C ARG A 205 -6.97 16.14 4.21
N ASP A 206 -8.28 16.10 4.35
CA ASP A 206 -9.21 16.96 3.60
C ASP A 206 -9.05 18.44 3.98
N ALA A 207 -8.87 18.75 5.26
CA ALA A 207 -8.63 20.10 5.74
C ALA A 207 -7.24 20.63 5.30
N ALA A 208 -6.20 19.79 5.34
CA ALA A 208 -4.88 20.12 4.82
C ALA A 208 -4.94 20.37 3.29
N ARG A 209 -5.73 19.58 2.56
CA ARG A 209 -6.03 19.82 1.14
C ARG A 209 -6.75 21.14 0.93
N ALA A 210 -7.82 21.44 1.68
CA ALA A 210 -8.56 22.69 1.57
C ALA A 210 -7.69 23.92 1.87
N ARG A 211 -6.79 23.84 2.87
CA ARG A 211 -5.82 24.89 3.16
C ARG A 211 -4.84 25.09 2.01
N ARG A 212 -4.29 24.02 1.44
CA ARG A 212 -3.40 24.11 0.27
C ARG A 212 -4.10 24.74 -0.94
N LEU A 213 -5.38 24.42 -1.17
CA LEU A 213 -6.19 25.05 -2.22
C LEU A 213 -6.50 26.53 -1.93
N ALA A 214 -6.65 26.92 -0.67
CA ALA A 214 -6.91 28.32 -0.28
C ALA A 214 -5.63 29.18 -0.27
N ASP A 215 -4.49 28.59 0.11
CA ASP A 215 -3.17 29.23 0.13
C ASP A 215 -2.49 29.23 -1.25
N ALA A 216 -3.00 28.42 -2.18
CA ALA A 216 -2.70 28.58 -3.60
C ALA A 216 -3.15 29.99 -4.00
N ARG A 217 -2.18 30.92 -3.98
CA ARG A 217 -2.33 32.23 -4.61
C ARG A 217 -2.91 31.97 -6.00
N THR A 218 -3.80 32.84 -6.45
CA THR A 218 -4.07 33.07 -7.87
C THR A 218 -2.75 33.45 -8.55
N VAL A 219 -1.89 32.46 -8.75
CA VAL A 219 -0.93 32.40 -9.85
C VAL A 219 -1.82 32.40 -11.08
N ASP A 220 -1.53 33.25 -12.06
CA ASP A 220 -2.32 33.36 -13.30
C ASP A 220 -2.76 31.96 -13.72
N THR A 221 -4.07 31.75 -13.81
CA THR A 221 -4.62 30.47 -14.25
C THR A 221 -3.85 30.09 -15.52
N PRO A 222 -3.08 28.99 -15.50
CA PRO A 222 -2.25 28.62 -16.63
C PRO A 222 -3.14 28.55 -17.88
N PRO A 223 -2.66 29.00 -19.05
CA PRO A 223 -3.38 28.82 -20.29
C PRO A 223 -3.77 27.35 -20.46
N ALA A 224 -4.95 27.09 -21.03
CA ALA A 224 -5.45 25.72 -21.20
C ALA A 224 -4.45 24.80 -21.93
N ASP A 225 -3.68 25.37 -22.86
CA ASP A 225 -2.62 24.66 -23.59
C ASP A 225 -1.45 24.23 -22.70
N GLN A 226 -1.10 25.03 -21.69
CA GLN A 226 -0.05 24.68 -20.73
C GLN A 226 -0.50 23.54 -19.81
N VAL A 227 -1.77 23.57 -19.37
CA VAL A 227 -2.38 22.49 -18.60
C VAL A 227 -2.42 21.20 -19.42
N LEU A 228 -2.87 21.29 -20.67
CA LEU A 228 -2.91 20.14 -21.58
C LEU A 228 -1.53 19.55 -21.83
N ALA A 229 -0.52 20.39 -22.10
CA ALA A 229 0.86 19.95 -22.33
C ALA A 229 1.45 19.24 -21.09
N TYR A 230 1.17 19.75 -19.88
CA TYR A 230 1.60 19.09 -18.64
C TYR A 230 0.94 17.72 -18.47
N VAL A 231 -0.37 17.64 -18.69
CA VAL A 231 -1.12 16.38 -18.58
C VAL A 231 -0.66 15.38 -19.62
N GLN A 232 -0.48 15.82 -20.87
CA GLN A 232 0.00 14.99 -21.95
C GLN A 232 1.41 14.47 -21.66
N HIS A 233 2.33 15.33 -21.23
CA HIS A 233 3.68 14.89 -20.87
C HIS A 233 3.68 13.88 -19.71
N THR A 234 2.85 14.08 -18.69
CA THR A 234 2.72 13.17 -17.55
C THR A 234 2.16 11.81 -18.00
N TRP A 235 1.11 11.83 -18.83
CA TRP A 235 0.51 10.63 -19.42
C TRP A 235 1.51 9.88 -20.30
N GLU A 236 2.21 10.56 -21.21
CA GLU A 236 3.18 9.95 -22.14
C GLU A 236 4.34 9.34 -21.37
N SER A 237 4.92 10.08 -20.41
CA SER A 237 6.06 9.61 -19.63
C SER A 237 5.73 8.35 -18.82
N LEU A 238 4.54 8.31 -18.20
CA LEU A 238 4.10 7.14 -17.43
C LEU A 238 3.89 5.92 -18.32
N LEU A 239 3.24 6.10 -19.48
CA LEU A 239 3.00 5.00 -20.40
C LEU A 239 4.27 4.50 -21.06
N ASP A 240 5.17 5.39 -21.46
CA ASP A 240 6.46 5.04 -22.04
C ASP A 240 7.34 4.29 -21.02
N GLU A 241 7.39 4.77 -19.77
CA GLU A 241 8.10 4.09 -18.70
C GLU A 241 7.52 2.70 -18.44
N LEU A 242 6.19 2.61 -18.31
CA LEU A 242 5.52 1.33 -18.12
C LEU A 242 5.79 0.38 -19.28
N ALA A 243 5.59 0.81 -20.52
CA ALA A 243 5.79 0.02 -21.73
C ALA A 243 7.25 -0.45 -21.91
N ALA A 244 8.22 0.36 -21.50
CA ALA A 244 9.66 0.03 -21.59
C ALA A 244 10.15 -0.85 -20.42
N THR A 245 9.37 -0.97 -19.34
CA THR A 245 9.82 -1.67 -18.12
C THR A 245 9.99 -3.17 -18.37
N SER A 246 11.18 -3.69 -18.11
CA SER A 246 11.51 -5.10 -18.32
C SER A 246 10.97 -6.03 -17.22
N PRO A 247 10.69 -7.31 -17.53
CA PRO A 247 10.32 -8.33 -16.54
C PRO A 247 11.47 -8.63 -15.55
N GLY A 248 11.12 -9.21 -14.39
CA GLY A 248 12.08 -9.75 -13.42
C GLY A 248 12.45 -8.85 -12.22
N LEU A 249 12.12 -7.56 -12.27
CA LEU A 249 12.42 -6.61 -11.17
C LEU A 249 11.23 -6.30 -10.24
N GLY A 250 10.05 -6.88 -10.53
CA GLY A 250 8.81 -6.58 -9.79
C GLY A 250 8.21 -5.20 -10.07
N LEU A 251 8.90 -4.34 -10.84
CA LEU A 251 8.53 -2.94 -11.05
C LEU A 251 7.27 -2.73 -11.89
N ARG A 252 6.94 -3.63 -12.83
CA ARG A 252 5.77 -3.46 -13.71
C ARG A 252 4.46 -3.43 -12.94
N HIS A 253 4.31 -4.25 -11.89
CA HIS A 253 3.10 -4.23 -11.04
C HIS A 253 2.97 -2.91 -10.29
N SER A 254 4.06 -2.47 -9.65
CA SER A 254 4.07 -1.21 -8.91
C SER A 254 3.86 -0.01 -9.82
N LEU A 255 4.44 -0.01 -11.03
CA LEU A 255 4.28 1.07 -12.01
C LEU A 255 2.88 1.08 -12.61
N LEU A 256 2.27 -0.07 -12.90
CA LEU A 256 0.89 -0.13 -13.37
C LEU A 256 -0.08 0.42 -12.31
N PHE A 257 0.06 -0.03 -11.06
CA PHE A 257 -0.74 0.48 -9.94
C PHE A 257 -0.51 1.97 -9.71
N ALA A 258 0.75 2.41 -9.66
CA ALA A 258 1.10 3.81 -9.43
C ALA A 258 0.64 4.72 -10.58
N GLY A 259 0.77 4.25 -11.83
CA GLY A 259 0.28 4.95 -13.02
C GLY A 259 -1.23 5.09 -13.01
N ALA A 260 -1.97 4.02 -12.71
CA ALA A 260 -3.43 4.08 -12.55
C ALA A 260 -3.86 5.03 -11.44
N LEU A 261 -3.21 4.95 -10.28
CA LEU A 261 -3.43 5.87 -9.18
C LEU A 261 -3.17 7.32 -9.60
N GLN A 262 -2.04 7.60 -10.24
CA GLN A 262 -1.64 8.94 -10.61
C GLN A 262 -2.56 9.53 -11.70
N LEU A 263 -2.85 8.79 -12.76
CA LEU A 263 -3.71 9.26 -13.86
C LEU A 263 -5.17 9.43 -13.41
N ALA A 264 -5.69 8.55 -12.54
CA ALA A 264 -7.02 8.72 -11.96
C ALA A 264 -7.10 9.90 -10.98
N SER A 265 -6.03 10.10 -10.19
CA SER A 265 -5.90 11.29 -9.34
C SER A 265 -5.90 12.55 -10.19
N LEU A 266 -5.14 12.56 -11.30
CA LEU A 266 -5.05 13.67 -12.22
C LEU A 266 -6.41 13.92 -12.89
N TYR A 267 -7.04 12.88 -13.44
CA TYR A 267 -8.39 12.93 -14.02
C TYR A 267 -9.40 13.54 -13.04
N SER A 268 -9.32 13.21 -11.76
CA SER A 268 -10.24 13.73 -10.73
C SER A 268 -9.88 15.13 -10.23
N ALA A 269 -8.78 15.71 -10.70
CA ALA A 269 -8.31 17.00 -10.23
C ALA A 269 -9.22 18.15 -10.70
N PRO A 270 -9.66 19.05 -9.80
CA PRO A 270 -10.65 20.08 -10.11
C PRO A 270 -10.10 21.24 -10.94
N TRP A 271 -8.78 21.41 -10.98
CA TRP A 271 -8.09 22.47 -11.73
C TRP A 271 -7.88 22.10 -13.21
N LEU A 272 -8.16 20.86 -13.62
CA LEU A 272 -8.06 20.46 -15.02
C LEU A 272 -9.08 21.18 -15.89
N THR A 273 -8.62 21.61 -17.07
CA THR A 273 -9.50 22.04 -18.15
C THR A 273 -10.25 20.86 -18.74
N ASP A 274 -11.40 21.11 -19.38
CA ASP A 274 -12.20 20.06 -20.02
C ASP A 274 -11.41 19.30 -21.09
N GLU A 275 -10.52 19.98 -21.81
CA GLU A 275 -9.68 19.35 -22.84
C GLU A 275 -8.65 18.40 -22.22
N ALA A 276 -7.98 18.82 -21.16
CA ALA A 276 -7.03 17.97 -20.45
C ALA A 276 -7.74 16.79 -19.75
N ARG A 277 -8.97 16.98 -19.26
CA ARG A 277 -9.80 15.90 -18.72
C ARG A 277 -10.23 14.91 -19.80
N ARG A 278 -10.63 15.38 -20.99
CA ARG A 278 -10.92 14.53 -22.15
C ARG A 278 -9.71 13.69 -22.55
N ARG A 279 -8.50 14.28 -22.51
CA ARG A 279 -7.27 13.56 -22.83
C ARG A 279 -7.05 12.34 -21.94
N LEU A 280 -7.49 12.41 -20.69
CA LEU A 280 -7.36 11.36 -19.72
C LEU A 280 -8.56 10.40 -19.72
N SER A 281 -9.62 10.60 -20.49
CA SER A 281 -10.86 9.81 -20.32
C SER A 281 -10.69 8.30 -20.51
N ASN A 282 -9.67 7.87 -21.25
CA ASN A 282 -9.39 6.48 -21.58
C ASN A 282 -8.08 5.98 -20.96
N PHE A 283 -7.60 6.62 -19.89
CA PHE A 283 -6.30 6.31 -19.31
C PHE A 283 -6.15 4.85 -18.86
N GLU A 284 -7.25 4.19 -18.49
CA GLU A 284 -7.27 2.79 -18.07
C GLU A 284 -6.95 1.85 -19.24
N ASP A 285 -7.58 2.08 -20.40
CA ASP A 285 -7.31 1.37 -21.65
C ASP A 285 -5.86 1.60 -22.11
N ASP A 286 -5.36 2.84 -21.98
CA ASP A 286 -4.00 3.20 -22.37
C ASP A 286 -2.95 2.49 -21.47
N LEU A 287 -3.19 2.45 -20.16
CA LEU A 287 -2.36 1.71 -19.21
C LEU A 287 -2.39 0.20 -19.48
N TYR A 288 -3.56 -0.33 -19.83
CA TYR A 288 -3.71 -1.72 -20.23
C TYR A 288 -2.90 -2.02 -21.51
N ALA A 289 -2.93 -1.13 -22.50
CA ALA A 289 -2.14 -1.24 -23.72
C ALA A 289 -0.62 -1.22 -23.43
N ALA A 290 -0.15 -0.32 -22.57
CA ALA A 290 1.26 -0.29 -22.13
C ALA A 290 1.65 -1.56 -21.35
N ALA A 291 0.73 -2.09 -20.53
CA ALA A 291 0.91 -3.37 -19.83
C ALA A 291 0.89 -4.58 -20.77
N LEU A 292 0.17 -4.53 -21.89
CA LEU A 292 0.28 -5.54 -22.96
C LEU A 292 1.68 -5.48 -23.59
N GLN A 293 2.16 -4.27 -23.90
CA GLN A 293 3.45 -4.06 -24.58
C GLN A 293 4.64 -4.55 -23.75
N ASN A 294 4.65 -4.31 -22.44
CA ASN A 294 5.72 -4.78 -21.55
C ASN A 294 5.54 -6.25 -21.08
N SER A 295 4.61 -6.97 -21.72
CA SER A 295 4.18 -8.34 -21.38
C SER A 295 3.55 -8.51 -19.98
N TYR A 296 3.25 -7.46 -19.22
CA TYR A 296 2.61 -7.61 -17.90
C TYR A 296 1.30 -8.39 -17.97
N VAL A 297 0.44 -8.12 -18.96
CA VAL A 297 -0.84 -8.84 -19.08
C VAL A 297 -0.63 -10.32 -19.40
N ALA A 298 0.31 -10.63 -20.29
CA ALA A 298 0.73 -12.00 -20.52
C ALA A 298 1.23 -12.63 -19.21
N ASP A 299 1.82 -11.82 -18.32
CA ASP A 299 2.49 -12.29 -17.12
C ASP A 299 1.64 -12.47 -15.87
N TYR A 300 0.56 -11.72 -15.75
CA TYR A 300 -0.25 -11.71 -14.55
C TYR A 300 -1.72 -11.96 -14.88
N GLY A 301 -2.08 -12.08 -16.16
CA GLY A 301 -3.44 -12.23 -16.63
C GLY A 301 -4.16 -10.90 -16.83
N GLU A 302 -5.14 -10.91 -17.72
CA GLU A 302 -5.98 -9.76 -18.06
C GLU A 302 -6.78 -9.26 -16.86
N GLU A 303 -7.42 -10.16 -16.12
CA GLU A 303 -8.20 -9.82 -14.92
C GLU A 303 -7.34 -9.15 -13.85
N ASP A 304 -6.11 -9.61 -13.64
CA ASP A 304 -5.21 -9.08 -12.62
C ASP A 304 -4.61 -7.71 -13.05
N ALA A 305 -4.48 -7.48 -14.36
CA ALA A 305 -4.13 -6.16 -14.90
C ALA A 305 -5.26 -5.16 -14.69
N TRP A 306 -6.48 -5.49 -15.10
CA TRP A 306 -7.67 -4.66 -14.88
C TRP A 306 -7.90 -4.39 -13.40
N ARG A 307 -7.87 -5.42 -12.56
CA ARG A 307 -7.99 -5.27 -11.11
C ARG A 307 -6.89 -4.36 -10.53
N THR A 308 -5.67 -4.41 -11.06
CA THR A 308 -4.58 -3.52 -10.60
C THR A 308 -4.85 -2.07 -11.02
N ILE A 309 -5.32 -1.87 -12.25
CA ILE A 309 -5.71 -0.56 -12.79
C ILE A 309 -6.88 0.00 -11.99
N GLU A 310 -7.98 -0.74 -11.86
CA GLU A 310 -9.19 -0.38 -11.11
C GLU A 310 -8.87 -0.04 -9.65
N ASN A 311 -8.10 -0.88 -8.95
CA ASN A 311 -7.71 -0.60 -7.56
C ASN A 311 -6.87 0.69 -7.45
N GLY A 312 -5.95 0.91 -8.39
CA GLY A 312 -5.19 2.15 -8.46
C GLY A 312 -6.10 3.34 -8.72
N ALA A 313 -7.00 3.20 -9.69
CA ALA A 313 -7.92 4.22 -10.14
C ALA A 313 -8.92 4.63 -9.05
N ASP A 314 -9.57 3.67 -8.39
CA ASP A 314 -10.47 3.91 -7.25
C ASP A 314 -9.78 4.70 -6.13
N ILE A 315 -8.56 4.30 -5.78
CA ILE A 315 -7.76 5.00 -4.77
C ILE A 315 -7.39 6.41 -5.26
N GLY A 316 -7.02 6.55 -6.53
CA GLY A 316 -6.65 7.82 -7.14
C GLY A 316 -7.81 8.80 -7.26
N GLN A 317 -9.00 8.33 -7.65
CA GLN A 317 -10.22 9.16 -7.70
C GLN A 317 -10.60 9.69 -6.32
N GLY A 318 -10.41 8.88 -5.28
CA GLY A 318 -10.54 9.31 -3.89
C GLY A 318 -9.44 10.27 -3.41
N ARG A 319 -8.40 10.53 -4.23
CA ARG A 319 -7.23 11.37 -3.90
C ARG A 319 -6.85 12.28 -5.08
N PRO A 320 -7.70 13.25 -5.47
CA PRO A 320 -7.43 14.12 -6.61
C PRO A 320 -6.05 14.80 -6.54
N TYR A 321 -5.36 14.85 -7.68
CA TYR A 321 -4.00 15.36 -7.79
C TYR A 321 -3.97 16.86 -7.45
N ASP A 322 -3.05 17.25 -6.56
CA ASP A 322 -2.89 18.65 -6.18
C ASP A 322 -2.39 19.47 -7.39
N GLU A 323 -2.87 20.70 -7.55
CA GLU A 323 -2.41 21.56 -8.63
C GLU A 323 -0.89 21.77 -8.52
N PRO A 324 -0.11 21.47 -9.57
CA PRO A 324 1.32 21.69 -9.53
C PRO A 324 1.60 23.18 -9.41
N THR A 325 2.74 23.54 -8.82
CA THR A 325 3.19 24.93 -8.87
C THR A 325 3.52 25.29 -10.31
N TRP A 326 2.64 26.04 -10.96
CA TRP A 326 2.92 26.66 -12.24
C TRP A 326 4.02 27.70 -12.03
N LEU A 327 5.26 27.29 -12.27
CA LEU A 327 6.32 28.26 -12.43
C LEU A 327 5.90 29.13 -13.62
N ALA A 328 5.86 30.45 -13.41
CA ALA A 328 5.82 31.39 -14.52
C ALA A 328 6.86 30.89 -15.54
N PRO A 329 6.52 30.82 -16.85
CA PRO A 329 7.48 30.44 -17.86
C PRO A 329 8.75 31.22 -17.55
N LYS A 330 9.81 30.53 -17.09
CA LYS A 330 11.09 31.19 -17.08
C LYS A 330 11.27 31.55 -18.54
N ASP A 331 11.39 32.84 -18.86
CA ASP A 331 11.82 33.26 -20.19
C ASP A 331 13.15 32.55 -20.46
N TYR A 332 13.03 31.36 -21.05
CA TYR A 332 14.09 30.59 -21.62
C TYR A 332 14.22 31.17 -23.01
N PHE A 333 15.42 31.60 -23.31
CA PHE A 333 15.72 32.12 -24.62
C PHE A 333 15.97 30.93 -25.57
N HIS A 334 15.31 30.96 -26.72
CA HIS A 334 15.54 30.00 -27.78
C HIS A 334 16.70 30.45 -28.68
N ILE A 335 17.30 29.50 -29.40
CA ILE A 335 18.27 29.84 -30.45
C ILE A 335 17.56 30.74 -31.47
N GLY A 336 18.16 31.89 -31.74
CA GLY A 336 17.62 32.94 -32.61
C GLY A 336 16.93 34.09 -31.86
N ASP A 337 16.61 33.97 -30.57
CA ASP A 337 16.00 35.05 -29.80
C ASP A 337 16.95 36.26 -29.70
N ALA A 338 16.43 37.46 -29.98
CA ALA A 338 17.17 38.70 -29.80
C ALA A 338 17.20 39.07 -28.31
N VAL A 339 18.40 39.34 -27.79
CA VAL A 339 18.64 39.62 -26.38
C VAL A 339 19.77 40.63 -26.17
N GLU A 340 19.74 41.27 -25.02
CA GLU A 340 20.78 42.14 -24.49
C GLU A 340 21.41 41.51 -23.25
N ALA A 341 22.74 41.41 -23.23
CA ALA A 341 23.51 41.07 -22.05
C ALA A 341 23.78 42.33 -21.24
N VAL A 342 23.30 42.35 -19.99
CA VAL A 342 23.41 43.47 -19.06
C VAL A 342 24.22 43.05 -17.85
N ILE A 343 25.31 43.76 -17.60
CA ILE A 343 26.18 43.56 -16.43
C ILE A 343 26.26 44.88 -15.67
N HIS A 344 25.93 44.88 -14.38
CA HIS A 344 25.91 46.08 -13.53
C HIS A 344 25.07 47.27 -14.04
N GLY A 345 24.10 47.01 -14.91
CA GLY A 345 23.20 48.02 -15.47
C GLY A 345 23.58 48.49 -16.87
N ASP A 346 24.76 48.13 -17.36
CA ASP A 346 25.24 48.47 -18.70
C ASP A 346 25.03 47.32 -19.67
N VAL A 347 24.57 47.63 -20.89
CA VAL A 347 24.47 46.67 -21.99
C VAL A 347 25.89 46.40 -22.51
N VAL A 348 26.39 45.19 -22.26
CA VAL A 348 27.76 44.77 -22.64
C VAL A 348 27.79 44.02 -23.97
N ALA A 349 26.67 43.46 -24.40
CA ALA A 349 26.51 42.83 -25.71
C ALA A 349 25.03 42.80 -26.10
N GLN A 350 24.74 42.88 -27.41
CA GLN A 350 23.39 42.71 -27.95
C GLN A 350 23.48 41.83 -29.19
N GLY A 351 22.60 40.85 -29.33
CA GLY A 351 22.66 39.89 -30.43
C GLY A 351 21.57 38.84 -30.34
N ARG A 352 21.62 37.85 -31.22
CA ARG A 352 20.74 36.68 -31.16
C ARG A 352 21.43 35.52 -30.47
N ILE A 353 20.66 34.70 -29.77
CA ILE A 353 21.19 33.49 -29.15
C ILE A 353 21.65 32.53 -30.24
N ARG A 354 22.94 32.19 -30.22
CA ARG A 354 23.54 31.27 -31.18
C ARG A 354 23.44 29.82 -30.70
N ARG A 355 23.69 29.59 -29.42
CA ARG A 355 23.61 28.29 -28.75
C ARG A 355 23.61 28.49 -27.24
N PHE A 356 23.23 27.45 -26.50
CA PHE A 356 23.24 27.44 -25.04
C PHE A 356 23.85 26.14 -24.52
N ARG A 357 24.26 26.13 -23.26
CA ARG A 357 24.77 24.96 -22.56
C ARG A 357 24.33 24.97 -21.10
N GLU A 358 24.26 23.79 -20.51
CA GLU A 358 24.03 23.62 -19.08
C GLU A 358 25.33 23.16 -18.41
N ARG A 359 25.80 23.95 -17.42
CA ARG A 359 26.89 23.56 -16.52
C ARG A 359 26.37 23.48 -15.09
N VAL A 360 26.62 24.51 -14.28
CA VAL A 360 26.01 24.69 -12.96
C VAL A 360 24.72 25.53 -13.07
N HIS A 361 24.62 26.32 -14.14
CA HIS A 361 23.44 27.09 -14.55
C HIS A 361 23.40 27.13 -16.09
N TRP A 362 22.27 27.57 -16.65
CA TRP A 362 22.11 27.80 -18.08
C TRP A 362 22.93 29.02 -18.52
N GLU A 363 23.80 28.78 -19.50
CA GLU A 363 24.66 29.79 -20.12
C GLU A 363 24.37 29.86 -21.63
N TYR A 364 24.40 31.07 -22.17
CA TYR A 364 24.02 31.37 -23.54
C TYR A 364 25.12 32.14 -24.26
N GLU A 365 25.38 31.79 -25.53
CA GLU A 365 26.30 32.50 -26.40
C GLU A 365 25.52 33.33 -27.41
N LEU A 366 25.90 34.60 -27.59
CA LEU A 366 25.32 35.49 -28.59
C LEU A 366 26.12 35.44 -29.89
N ASP A 367 25.45 35.61 -31.03
CA ASP A 367 26.09 35.74 -32.34
C ASP A 367 27.06 36.94 -32.41
N SER A 368 26.73 38.03 -31.72
CA SER A 368 27.53 39.25 -31.61
C SER A 368 28.76 39.11 -30.70
N SER A 369 28.82 38.06 -29.88
CA SER A 369 29.91 37.82 -28.91
C SER A 369 30.29 36.35 -28.87
N PRO A 370 30.84 35.80 -29.98
CA PRO A 370 31.22 34.41 -30.06
C PRO A 370 32.27 34.07 -29.00
N PHE A 371 32.20 32.85 -28.47
CA PHE A 371 33.05 32.32 -27.39
C PHE A 371 32.83 32.94 -26.00
N THR A 372 31.94 33.92 -25.87
CA THR A 372 31.54 34.51 -24.58
C THR A 372 30.20 33.93 -24.13
N TRP A 373 30.12 33.51 -22.88
CA TRP A 373 28.94 32.85 -22.31
C TRP A 373 28.31 33.72 -21.23
N PHE A 374 27.04 34.05 -21.41
CA PHE A 374 26.25 34.85 -20.48
C PHE A 374 25.31 33.95 -19.70
N ALA A 375 25.34 34.07 -18.37
CA ALA A 375 24.35 33.41 -17.52
C ALA A 375 22.96 33.98 -17.82
N ARG A 376 21.91 33.14 -17.74
CA ARG A 376 20.52 33.55 -18.03
C ARG A 376 20.12 34.87 -17.39
N ASN A 377 20.48 35.06 -16.11
CA ASN A 377 20.11 36.24 -15.32
C ASN A 377 20.76 37.55 -15.78
N LEU A 378 21.75 37.48 -16.66
CA LEU A 378 22.39 38.63 -17.28
C LEU A 378 21.72 39.01 -18.61
N LEU A 379 20.81 38.19 -19.15
CA LEU A 379 20.16 38.44 -20.43
C LEU A 379 18.76 39.03 -20.25
N ARG A 380 18.39 39.95 -21.15
CA ARG A 380 17.07 40.58 -21.25
C ARG A 380 16.58 40.57 -22.70
N ARG A 381 15.27 40.58 -22.93
CA ARG A 381 14.68 40.82 -24.25
C ARG A 381 14.65 42.31 -24.58
#